data_AF-A0A6N6MZF5-F1
#
_entry.id   AF-A0A6N6MZF5-F1
#
_cell.length_a   1.000
_cell.length_b   1.000
_cell.length_c   1.000
_cell.angle_alpha   90.00
_cell.angle_beta   90.00
_cell.angle_gamma   90.00
#
_symmetry.space_group_name_H-M   'P 1'
#
loop_
_entity.id
_entity.type
_entity.pdbx_description
1 polymer ?
#
loop_
_entity_poly.entity_id
_entity_poly.type
_entity_poly.pdbx_seq_one_letter_code
_entity_poly.pdbx_strand_id
1 'polypeptide(L)'
;MTSSESVWDLYNKFRDVRFSKKVYTAIRTKYERRDRFIQIFMLVAAPSSAVSGWFIWQSPLGKYAWVLTSGLASIAAAVHPLLGMQAKIRASHGLVVQYMEYEEDLDRIIRSVRSTGRYTEKHAAELESCIDRRRCLCDCEAGFSPGKRLRDQCFAQVCQELPPDVFFVPVMAGEDGDSPAEQPEPPREKPEPPRKKPAVPQPVPPLFPPPGEVPGITPPSPWPGKPGKVDTPGPWPRK
;
A
#
# COMPACT_ATOMS: atom_id res chain seq x y z
N MET A 1 25.31 10.27 -17.30
CA MET A 1 24.46 10.14 -16.11
C MET A 1 25.32 10.52 -14.93
N THR A 2 24.96 11.59 -14.23
CA THR A 2 25.67 11.97 -13.01
C THR A 2 25.31 10.97 -11.90
N SER A 3 26.26 10.62 -11.01
CA SER A 3 26.02 9.59 -9.98
C SER A 3 24.89 9.94 -9.01
N SER A 4 24.52 11.22 -8.91
CA SER A 4 23.34 11.67 -8.14
C SER A 4 22.04 11.27 -8.84
N GLU A 5 21.94 11.43 -10.16
CA GLU A 5 20.76 11.02 -10.95
C GLU A 5 20.51 9.50 -10.86
N SER A 6 21.57 8.68 -10.85
CA SER A 6 21.44 7.22 -10.78
C SER A 6 20.91 6.75 -9.42
N VAL A 7 21.32 7.41 -8.33
CA VAL A 7 20.83 7.10 -6.98
C VAL A 7 19.36 7.50 -6.82
N TRP A 8 18.96 8.65 -7.37
CA TRP A 8 17.56 9.05 -7.39
C TRP A 8 16.69 8.08 -8.21
N ASP A 9 17.18 7.58 -9.35
CA ASP A 9 16.46 6.58 -10.13
C ASP A 9 16.27 5.27 -9.34
N LEU A 10 17.29 4.82 -8.60
CA LEU A 10 17.19 3.67 -7.70
C LEU A 10 16.07 3.87 -6.65
N TYR A 11 16.01 5.02 -5.98
CA TYR A 11 14.98 5.32 -4.99
C TYR A 11 13.59 5.46 -5.59
N ASN A 12 13.48 6.07 -6.77
CA ASN A 12 12.20 6.16 -7.49
C ASN A 12 11.68 4.77 -7.84
N LYS A 13 12.54 3.87 -8.34
CA LYS A 13 12.15 2.48 -8.57
C LYS A 13 11.73 1.78 -7.29
N PHE A 14 12.46 1.98 -6.18
CA PHE A 14 12.07 1.41 -4.89
C PHE A 14 10.67 1.87 -4.44
N ARG A 15 10.36 3.17 -4.60
CA ARG A 15 9.04 3.72 -4.31
C ARG A 15 7.95 3.13 -5.22
N ASP A 16 8.22 3.02 -6.52
CA ASP A 16 7.29 2.44 -7.48
C ASP A 16 6.94 0.99 -7.13
N VAL A 17 7.94 0.20 -6.74
CA VAL A 17 7.78 -1.20 -6.34
C VAL A 17 6.90 -1.33 -5.10
N ARG A 18 7.17 -0.51 -4.10
CA ARG A 18 6.38 -0.53 -2.86
C ARG A 18 4.95 -0.06 -3.09
N PHE A 19 4.76 0.90 -3.99
CA PHE A 19 3.44 1.30 -4.48
C PHE A 19 2.70 0.13 -5.15
N SER A 20 3.31 -0.53 -6.14
CA SER A 20 2.72 -1.68 -6.82
C SER A 20 2.37 -2.79 -5.82
N LYS A 21 3.29 -3.17 -4.93
CA LYS A 21 3.05 -4.16 -3.87
C LYS A 21 1.81 -3.84 -3.04
N LYS A 22 1.66 -2.58 -2.59
CA LYS A 22 0.48 -2.15 -1.81
C LYS A 22 -0.81 -2.23 -2.62
N VAL A 23 -0.78 -1.78 -3.87
CA VAL A 23 -1.94 -1.84 -4.77
C VAL A 23 -2.39 -3.29 -4.97
N TYR A 24 -1.48 -4.19 -5.32
CA TYR A 24 -1.81 -5.61 -5.55
C TYR A 24 -2.25 -6.32 -4.27
N THR A 25 -1.66 -5.99 -3.12
CA THR A 25 -2.12 -6.49 -1.82
C THR A 25 -3.55 -6.05 -1.52
N ALA A 26 -3.90 -4.80 -1.80
CA ALA A 26 -5.25 -4.29 -1.61
C ALA A 26 -6.27 -4.91 -2.60
N ILE A 27 -5.86 -5.17 -3.84
CA ILE A 27 -6.67 -5.91 -4.81
C ILE A 27 -6.94 -7.34 -4.31
N ARG A 28 -5.89 -8.04 -3.85
CA ARG A 28 -5.99 -9.39 -3.30
C ARG A 28 -6.98 -9.44 -2.12
N THR A 29 -6.81 -8.57 -1.12
CA THR A 29 -7.70 -8.53 0.05
C THR A 29 -9.15 -8.23 -0.32
N LYS A 30 -9.39 -7.44 -1.37
CA LYS A 30 -10.74 -7.20 -1.91
C LYS A 30 -11.35 -8.47 -2.50
N TYR A 31 -10.58 -9.26 -3.26
CA TYR A 31 -11.06 -10.55 -3.79
C TYR A 31 -11.30 -11.57 -2.67
N GLU A 32 -10.38 -11.67 -1.70
CA GLU A 32 -10.55 -12.55 -0.53
C GLU A 32 -11.76 -12.17 0.31
N ARG A 33 -12.06 -10.87 0.48
CA ARG A 33 -13.25 -10.42 1.20
C ARG A 33 -14.53 -10.81 0.47
N ARG A 34 -14.55 -10.72 -0.86
CA ARG A 34 -15.69 -11.14 -1.69
C ARG A 34 -15.90 -12.64 -1.64
N ASP A 35 -14.83 -13.42 -1.78
CA ASP A 35 -14.89 -14.88 -1.71
C ASP A 35 -15.37 -15.34 -0.32
N ARG A 36 -14.81 -14.77 0.77
CA ARG A 36 -15.29 -15.01 2.13
C ARG A 36 -16.75 -14.62 2.32
N PHE A 37 -17.19 -13.50 1.76
CA PHE A 37 -18.59 -13.09 1.85
C PHE A 37 -19.53 -14.10 1.17
N ILE A 38 -19.15 -14.61 -0.01
CA ILE A 38 -19.94 -15.64 -0.70
C ILE A 38 -19.95 -16.95 0.10
N GLN A 39 -18.81 -17.36 0.66
CA GLN A 39 -18.74 -18.56 1.51
C GLN A 39 -19.60 -18.43 2.76
N ILE A 40 -19.58 -17.27 3.43
CA ILE A 40 -20.44 -17.00 4.58
C ILE A 40 -21.91 -17.03 4.16
N PHE A 41 -22.26 -16.41 3.04
CA PHE A 41 -23.63 -16.43 2.50
C PHE A 41 -24.09 -17.88 2.23
N MET A 42 -23.25 -18.70 1.62
CA MET A 42 -23.52 -20.12 1.40
C MET A 42 -23.65 -20.90 2.70
N LEU A 43 -22.78 -20.64 3.69
CA LEU A 43 -22.81 -21.34 4.97
C LEU A 43 -24.07 -21.02 5.78
N VAL A 44 -24.53 -19.76 5.73
CA VAL A 44 -25.77 -19.31 6.38
C VAL A 44 -27.00 -19.85 5.63
N ALA A 45 -26.94 -19.89 4.31
CA ALA A 45 -28.01 -20.45 3.48
C ALA A 45 -28.04 -21.99 3.51
N ALA A 46 -26.92 -22.63 3.85
CA ALA A 46 -26.88 -24.06 4.09
C ALA A 46 -27.80 -24.42 5.27
N PRO A 47 -28.34 -25.65 5.33
CA PRO A 47 -29.25 -26.09 6.39
C PRO A 47 -28.63 -26.14 7.79
N SER A 48 -27.41 -25.63 8.01
CA SER A 48 -26.77 -25.49 9.32
C SER A 48 -27.60 -24.65 10.30
N SER A 49 -28.53 -23.84 9.77
CA SER A 49 -29.62 -23.18 10.49
C SER A 49 -30.79 -24.11 10.84
N ALA A 50 -30.61 -25.45 10.88
CA ALA A 50 -31.67 -26.43 11.15
C ALA A 50 -32.49 -26.12 12.42
N VAL A 51 -31.87 -25.47 13.40
CA VAL A 51 -32.51 -25.08 14.67
C VAL A 51 -33.46 -23.87 14.50
N SER A 52 -33.16 -22.92 13.61
CA SER A 52 -34.06 -21.80 13.30
C SER A 52 -35.03 -22.10 12.14
N GLY A 53 -34.65 -23.00 11.23
CA GLY A 53 -35.48 -23.46 10.13
C GLY A 53 -36.75 -24.19 10.59
N TRP A 54 -36.68 -24.94 11.69
CA TRP A 54 -37.85 -25.65 12.24
C TRP A 54 -38.98 -24.71 12.64
N PHE A 55 -38.64 -23.53 13.16
CA PHE A 55 -39.63 -22.52 13.56
C PHE A 55 -40.21 -21.76 12.34
N ILE A 56 -39.38 -21.53 11.32
CA ILE A 56 -39.78 -20.85 10.08
C ILE A 56 -40.73 -21.71 9.24
N TRP A 57 -40.57 -23.03 9.27
CA TRP A 57 -41.42 -23.97 8.52
C TRP A 57 -42.86 -24.07 9.04
N GLN A 58 -43.13 -23.64 10.28
CA GLN A 58 -44.48 -23.58 10.85
C GLN A 58 -45.33 -22.45 10.25
N SER A 59 -44.70 -21.41 9.69
CA SER A 59 -45.41 -20.28 9.09
C SER A 59 -45.51 -20.44 7.56
N PRO A 60 -46.69 -20.23 6.95
CA PRO A 60 -46.86 -20.31 5.50
C PRO A 60 -45.98 -19.30 4.75
N LEU A 61 -45.73 -18.12 5.33
CA LEU A 61 -44.80 -17.12 4.80
C LEU A 61 -43.34 -17.60 4.84
N GLY A 62 -42.98 -18.36 5.88
CA GLY A 62 -41.63 -18.91 6.04
C GLY A 62 -41.29 -19.96 4.99
N LYS A 63 -42.26 -20.75 4.53
CA LYS A 63 -42.07 -21.73 3.44
C LYS A 63 -41.69 -21.06 2.12
N TYR A 64 -42.37 -19.97 1.75
CA TYR A 64 -42.03 -19.22 0.54
C TYR A 64 -40.66 -18.56 0.63
N ALA A 65 -40.34 -17.94 1.76
CA ALA A 65 -39.02 -17.36 2.01
C ALA A 65 -37.92 -18.43 1.92
N TRP A 66 -38.14 -19.62 2.49
CA TRP A 66 -37.18 -20.72 2.46
C TRP A 66 -36.89 -21.25 1.05
N VAL A 67 -37.93 -21.40 0.21
CA VAL A 67 -37.78 -21.82 -1.19
C VAL A 67 -37.00 -20.78 -1.99
N LEU A 68 -37.28 -19.49 -1.78
CA LEU A 68 -36.54 -18.40 -2.42
C LEU A 68 -35.06 -18.39 -1.99
N THR A 69 -34.77 -18.50 -0.69
CA THR A 69 -33.40 -18.50 -0.19
C THR A 69 -32.61 -19.73 -0.63
N SER A 70 -33.24 -20.92 -0.63
CA SER A 70 -32.59 -22.15 -1.08
C SER A 70 -32.35 -22.14 -2.59
N GLY A 71 -33.30 -21.65 -3.39
CA GLY A 71 -33.11 -21.44 -4.82
C GLY A 71 -31.95 -20.48 -5.14
N LEU A 72 -31.89 -19.33 -4.45
CA LEU A 72 -30.77 -18.39 -4.60
C LEU A 72 -29.44 -18.99 -4.16
N ALA A 73 -29.41 -19.78 -3.09
CA ALA A 73 -28.22 -20.46 -2.62
C ALA A 73 -27.70 -21.50 -3.62
N SER A 74 -28.60 -22.28 -4.23
CA SER A 74 -28.24 -23.25 -5.28
C SER A 74 -27.68 -22.55 -6.52
N ILE A 75 -28.27 -21.42 -6.94
CA ILE A 75 -27.72 -20.62 -8.05
C ILE A 75 -26.33 -20.08 -7.68
N ALA A 76 -26.16 -19.52 -6.47
CA ALA A 76 -24.87 -19.04 -6.01
C ALA A 76 -23.82 -20.16 -5.98
N ALA A 77 -24.21 -21.38 -5.55
CA ALA A 77 -23.35 -22.58 -5.53
C ALA A 77 -22.89 -22.98 -6.92
N ALA A 78 -23.78 -22.93 -7.91
CA ALA A 78 -23.44 -23.21 -9.30
C ALA A 78 -22.53 -22.13 -9.92
N VAL A 79 -22.78 -20.85 -9.60
CA VAL A 79 -22.06 -19.71 -10.19
C VAL A 79 -20.68 -19.46 -9.54
N HIS A 80 -20.49 -19.83 -8.26
CA HIS A 80 -19.23 -19.63 -7.53
C HIS A 80 -17.98 -20.17 -8.25
N PRO A 81 -17.92 -21.43 -8.74
CA PRO A 81 -16.77 -21.92 -9.49
C PRO A 81 -16.56 -21.17 -10.82
N LEU A 82 -17.64 -20.69 -11.46
CA LEU A 82 -17.61 -19.96 -12.73
C LEU A 82 -17.04 -18.53 -12.60
N LEU A 83 -17.09 -17.93 -11.40
CA LEU A 83 -16.54 -16.59 -11.16
C LEU A 83 -15.00 -16.52 -11.21
N GLY A 84 -14.31 -17.66 -11.17
CA GLY A 84 -12.84 -17.74 -11.26
C GLY A 84 -12.11 -16.93 -10.18
N MET A 85 -12.78 -16.64 -9.05
CA MET A 85 -12.22 -15.79 -7.99
C MET A 85 -10.94 -16.38 -7.40
N GLN A 86 -10.89 -17.70 -7.22
CA GLN A 86 -9.70 -18.40 -6.73
C GLN A 86 -8.50 -18.23 -7.66
N ALA A 87 -8.71 -18.30 -8.99
CA ALA A 87 -7.66 -18.05 -9.96
C ALA A 87 -7.13 -16.61 -9.87
N LYS A 88 -8.03 -15.63 -9.72
CA LYS A 88 -7.66 -14.21 -9.53
C LYS A 88 -6.90 -13.97 -8.23
N ILE A 89 -7.31 -14.63 -7.14
CA ILE A 89 -6.61 -14.56 -5.85
C ILE A 89 -5.18 -15.11 -6.00
N ARG A 90 -5.02 -16.30 -6.59
CA ARG A 90 -3.71 -16.92 -6.82
C ARG A 90 -2.82 -16.08 -7.73
N ALA A 91 -3.35 -15.54 -8.83
CA ALA A 91 -2.62 -14.66 -9.72
C ALA A 91 -2.16 -13.37 -9.02
N SER A 92 -3.06 -12.73 -8.26
CA SER A 92 -2.70 -11.54 -7.48
C SER A 92 -1.69 -11.84 -6.36
N HIS A 93 -1.77 -13.01 -5.74
CA HIS A 93 -0.79 -13.47 -4.75
C HIS A 93 0.59 -13.66 -5.38
N GLY A 94 0.65 -14.32 -6.55
CA GLY A 94 1.89 -14.50 -7.30
C GLY A 94 2.56 -13.17 -7.64
N LEU A 95 1.77 -12.16 -8.06
CA LEU A 95 2.28 -10.81 -8.30
C LEU A 95 2.82 -10.16 -7.03
N VAL A 96 2.12 -10.27 -5.90
CA VAL A 96 2.59 -9.70 -4.62
C VAL A 96 3.91 -10.33 -4.19
N VAL A 97 4.06 -11.66 -4.30
CA VAL A 97 5.31 -12.36 -3.95
C VAL A 97 6.47 -11.88 -4.82
N GLN A 98 6.27 -11.80 -6.13
CA GLN A 98 7.29 -11.30 -7.06
C GLN A 98 7.70 -9.85 -6.75
N TYR A 99 6.74 -9.00 -6.38
CA TYR A 99 7.02 -7.65 -5.94
C TYR A 99 7.75 -7.59 -4.59
N MET A 100 7.52 -8.56 -3.69
CA MET A 100 8.26 -8.66 -2.42
C MET A 100 9.72 -9.03 -2.66
N GLU A 101 9.99 -10.01 -3.52
CA GLU A 101 11.35 -10.40 -3.92
C GLU A 101 12.09 -9.21 -4.57
N TYR A 102 11.40 -8.49 -5.45
CA TYR A 102 11.98 -7.32 -6.11
C TYR A 102 12.25 -6.15 -5.14
N GLU A 103 11.38 -5.95 -4.13
CA GLU A 103 11.63 -4.98 -3.06
C GLU A 103 12.87 -5.36 -2.23
N GLU A 104 13.02 -6.64 -1.90
CA GLU A 104 14.17 -7.14 -1.13
C GLU A 104 15.50 -6.96 -1.88
N ASP A 105 15.50 -7.22 -3.19
CA ASP A 105 16.66 -6.99 -4.05
C ASP A 105 17.08 -5.52 -4.10
N LEU A 106 16.13 -4.61 -4.28
CA LEU A 106 16.41 -3.17 -4.28
C LEU A 106 16.88 -2.69 -2.91
N ASP A 107 16.27 -3.18 -1.83
CA ASP A 107 16.69 -2.86 -0.46
C ASP A 107 18.11 -3.36 -0.17
N ARG A 108 18.50 -4.53 -0.70
CA ARG A 108 19.86 -5.03 -0.63
C ARG A 108 20.85 -4.09 -1.32
N ILE A 109 20.53 -3.60 -2.53
CA ILE A 109 21.37 -2.63 -3.25
C ILE A 109 21.48 -1.33 -2.45
N ILE A 110 20.36 -0.81 -1.94
CA ILE A 110 20.33 0.42 -1.13
C ILE A 110 21.20 0.26 0.12
N ARG A 111 21.11 -0.87 0.83
CA ARG A 111 21.96 -1.18 1.99
C ARG A 111 23.44 -1.21 1.63
N SER A 112 23.79 -1.78 0.47
CA SER A 112 25.17 -1.84 0.00
C SER A 112 25.74 -0.46 -0.41
N VAL A 113 24.91 0.38 -1.03
CA VAL A 113 25.26 1.78 -1.33
C VAL A 113 25.48 2.56 -0.03
N ARG A 114 24.61 2.38 0.96
CA ARG A 114 24.74 3.03 2.28
C ARG A 114 26.00 2.57 3.03
N SER A 115 26.34 1.27 2.99
CA SER A 115 27.55 0.77 3.66
C SER A 115 28.84 1.25 2.99
N THR A 116 28.83 1.38 1.66
CA THR A 116 30.01 1.82 0.88
C THR A 116 30.13 3.35 0.86
N GLY A 117 29.03 4.06 1.08
CA GLY A 117 28.93 5.52 0.97
C GLY A 117 29.06 6.04 -0.48
N ARG A 118 29.14 5.15 -1.47
CA ARG A 118 29.36 5.48 -2.89
C ARG A 118 28.56 4.54 -3.79
N TYR A 119 28.05 5.08 -4.88
CA TYR A 119 27.41 4.31 -5.94
C TYR A 119 28.47 3.82 -6.94
N THR A 120 28.64 2.51 -7.05
CA THR A 120 29.68 1.86 -7.87
C THR A 120 29.06 1.21 -9.11
N GLU A 121 29.87 0.91 -10.13
CA GLU A 121 29.43 0.19 -11.34
C GLU A 121 28.82 -1.18 -11.02
N LYS A 122 29.26 -1.83 -9.93
CA LYS A 122 28.67 -3.09 -9.45
C LYS A 122 27.19 -2.91 -9.10
N HIS A 123 26.83 -1.83 -8.40
CA HIS A 123 25.44 -1.55 -8.06
C HIS A 123 24.60 -1.21 -9.29
N ALA A 124 25.19 -0.56 -10.29
CA ALA A 124 24.52 -0.29 -11.56
C ALA A 124 24.19 -1.58 -12.31
N ALA A 125 25.14 -2.52 -12.40
CA ALA A 125 24.94 -3.82 -13.04
C ALA A 125 23.90 -4.68 -12.30
N GLU A 126 23.92 -4.68 -10.96
CA GLU A 126 22.90 -5.34 -10.14
C GLU A 126 21.51 -4.72 -10.38
N LEU A 127 21.42 -3.39 -10.43
CA LEU A 127 20.17 -2.68 -10.70
C LEU A 127 19.62 -3.02 -12.09
N GLU A 128 20.47 -3.06 -13.12
CA GLU A 128 20.06 -3.43 -14.47
C GLU A 128 19.51 -4.86 -14.53
N SER A 129 20.20 -5.81 -13.88
CA SER A 129 19.73 -7.20 -13.73
C SER A 129 18.37 -7.28 -13.01
N CYS A 130 18.13 -6.38 -12.06
CA CYS A 130 16.84 -6.25 -11.36
C CYS A 130 15.75 -5.67 -12.28
N ILE A 131 16.08 -4.66 -13.09
CA ILE A 131 15.14 -4.07 -14.07
C ILE A 131 14.73 -5.10 -15.13
N ASP A 132 15.66 -5.92 -15.61
CA ASP A 132 15.34 -6.98 -16.58
C ASP A 132 14.38 -8.01 -16.01
N ARG A 133 14.57 -8.41 -14.74
CA ARG A 133 13.60 -9.28 -14.04
C ARG A 133 12.22 -8.63 -13.92
N ARG A 134 12.15 -7.30 -13.71
CA ARG A 134 10.88 -6.56 -13.66
C ARG A 134 10.15 -6.59 -15.00
N ARG A 135 10.84 -6.58 -16.14
CA ARG A 135 10.19 -6.62 -17.47
C ARG A 135 9.30 -7.85 -17.63
N CYS A 136 9.73 -9.00 -17.11
CA CYS A 136 8.93 -10.23 -17.10
C CYS A 136 7.65 -10.11 -16.24
N LEU A 137 7.62 -9.21 -15.25
CA LEU A 137 6.44 -8.99 -14.39
C LEU A 137 5.34 -8.21 -15.12
N CYS A 138 5.72 -7.26 -15.97
CA CYS A 138 4.77 -6.39 -16.69
C CYS A 138 3.75 -7.19 -17.50
N ASP A 139 4.15 -8.34 -18.07
CA ASP A 139 3.27 -9.22 -18.83
C ASP A 139 2.18 -9.85 -17.95
N CYS A 140 2.51 -10.14 -16.69
CA CYS A 140 1.56 -10.70 -15.72
C CYS A 140 0.56 -9.65 -15.18
N GLU A 141 0.85 -8.35 -15.32
CA GLU A 141 0.03 -7.26 -14.80
C GLU A 141 -1.17 -6.91 -15.68
N ALA A 142 -1.13 -7.24 -16.97
CA ALA A 142 -2.13 -6.82 -17.96
C ALA A 142 -3.58 -7.20 -17.61
N GLY A 143 -3.78 -8.19 -16.73
CA GLY A 143 -5.10 -8.62 -16.26
C GLY A 143 -5.71 -7.79 -15.12
N PHE A 144 -4.98 -6.85 -14.53
CA PHE A 144 -5.41 -6.13 -13.32
C PHE A 144 -5.44 -4.62 -13.53
N SER A 145 -6.63 -4.04 -13.57
CA SER A 145 -6.81 -2.58 -13.60
C SER A 145 -7.27 -2.05 -12.24
N PRO A 146 -6.39 -1.50 -11.39
CA PRO A 146 -6.78 -0.88 -10.14
C PRO A 146 -7.63 0.38 -10.36
N GLY A 147 -8.67 0.56 -9.56
CA GLY A 147 -9.47 1.78 -9.57
C GLY A 147 -8.66 2.99 -9.08
N LYS A 148 -8.94 4.18 -9.64
CA LYS A 148 -8.24 5.44 -9.31
C LYS A 148 -8.17 5.71 -7.80
N ARG A 149 -9.30 5.57 -7.09
CA ARG A 149 -9.36 5.81 -5.62
C ARG A 149 -8.38 4.93 -4.84
N LEU A 150 -8.21 3.67 -5.24
CA LEU A 150 -7.30 2.76 -4.57
C LEU A 150 -5.85 3.15 -4.81
N ARG A 151 -5.51 3.54 -6.04
CA ARG A 151 -4.18 4.06 -6.38
C ARG A 151 -3.85 5.31 -5.56
N ASP A 152 -4.77 6.26 -5.50
CA ASP A 152 -4.57 7.51 -4.75
C ASP A 152 -4.31 7.23 -3.25
N GLN A 153 -5.06 6.30 -2.65
CA GLN A 153 -4.86 5.87 -1.25
C GLN A 153 -3.51 5.18 -1.04
N CYS A 154 -3.14 4.22 -1.90
CA CYS A 154 -1.85 3.54 -1.79
C CYS A 154 -0.68 4.49 -2.02
N PHE A 155 -0.81 5.46 -2.94
CA PHE A 155 0.20 6.46 -3.21
C PHE A 155 0.44 7.37 -1.99
N ALA A 156 -0.64 7.85 -1.36
CA ALA A 156 -0.55 8.64 -0.13
C ALA A 156 0.17 7.88 0.99
N GLN A 157 -0.13 6.58 1.15
CA GLN A 157 0.56 5.73 2.14
C GLN A 157 2.05 5.56 1.84
N VAL A 158 2.44 5.36 0.57
CA VAL A 158 3.86 5.25 0.20
C VAL A 158 4.60 6.56 0.46
N CYS A 159 4.00 7.70 0.12
CA CYS A 159 4.61 9.01 0.38
C CYS A 159 4.79 9.29 1.88
N GLN A 160 3.88 8.77 2.72
CA GLN A 160 3.99 8.86 4.18
C GLN A 160 5.10 7.94 4.73
N GLU A 161 5.25 6.73 4.18
CA GLU A 161 6.28 5.78 4.61
C GLU A 161 7.69 6.15 4.15
N LEU A 162 7.81 6.77 2.98
CA LEU A 162 9.07 7.08 2.31
C LEU A 162 9.12 8.57 1.92
N PRO A 163 9.27 9.47 2.90
CA PRO A 163 9.46 10.88 2.61
C PRO A 163 10.81 11.09 1.90
N PRO A 164 10.90 12.07 1.00
CA PRO A 164 12.10 12.34 0.21
C PRO A 164 13.32 12.66 1.08
N ASP A 165 13.11 13.18 2.28
CA ASP A 165 14.16 13.62 3.21
C ASP A 165 14.94 12.46 3.85
N VAL A 166 14.42 11.23 3.78
CA VAL A 166 15.06 10.04 4.36
C VAL A 166 16.06 9.39 3.40
N PHE A 167 16.10 9.84 2.13
CA PHE A 167 16.99 9.24 1.14
C PHE A 167 18.43 9.70 1.31
N PHE A 168 19.34 8.74 1.34
CA PHE A 168 20.77 9.00 1.41
C PHE A 168 21.26 9.49 0.05
N VAL A 169 21.71 10.74 -0.01
CA VAL A 169 22.39 11.32 -1.17
C VAL A 169 23.90 11.21 -0.92
N PRO A 170 24.66 10.41 -1.68
CA PRO A 170 26.10 10.33 -1.51
C PRO A 170 26.73 11.69 -1.80
N VAL A 171 27.59 12.14 -0.89
CA VAL A 171 28.40 13.35 -1.06
C VAL A 171 29.36 13.09 -2.22
N MET A 172 29.27 13.91 -3.27
CA MET A 172 30.09 13.77 -4.47
C MET A 172 31.53 14.14 -4.09
N ALA A 173 32.44 13.17 -4.08
CA ALA A 173 33.84 13.36 -3.71
C ALA A 173 34.66 14.10 -4.80
N GLY A 174 34.08 15.14 -5.42
CA GLY A 174 34.63 15.79 -6.61
C GLY A 174 34.41 17.30 -6.70
N GLU A 175 33.83 17.96 -5.69
CA GLU A 175 33.83 19.43 -5.58
C GLU A 175 34.82 19.93 -4.52
N ASP A 176 35.82 19.13 -4.15
CA ASP A 176 36.99 19.57 -3.39
C ASP A 176 38.08 20.13 -4.33
N GLY A 177 37.67 20.67 -5.47
CA GLY A 177 38.53 21.41 -6.39
C GLY A 177 38.65 22.87 -5.94
N ASP A 178 39.60 23.10 -5.03
CA ASP A 178 40.33 24.38 -4.93
C ASP A 178 39.61 25.57 -4.26
N SER A 179 38.86 25.33 -3.18
CA SER A 179 38.71 26.38 -2.16
C SER A 179 39.89 26.26 -1.20
N PRO A 180 40.91 27.13 -1.26
CA PRO A 180 42.05 27.07 -0.35
C PRO A 180 41.50 27.11 1.06
N ALA A 181 41.99 26.19 1.89
CA ALA A 181 41.66 26.05 3.29
C ALA A 181 41.53 27.41 3.97
N GLU A 182 40.30 27.92 4.06
CA GLU A 182 39.92 28.89 5.07
C GLU A 182 40.01 28.10 6.36
N GLN A 183 41.17 28.21 7.01
CA GLN A 183 41.34 27.75 8.36
C GLN A 183 40.15 28.26 9.15
N PRO A 184 39.38 27.39 9.84
CA PRO A 184 38.30 27.86 10.68
C PRO A 184 38.91 28.85 11.67
N GLU A 185 38.54 30.14 11.56
CA GLU A 185 38.83 31.10 12.59
C GLU A 185 38.39 30.46 13.93
N PRO A 186 39.23 30.50 14.97
CA PRO A 186 38.87 29.96 16.26
C PRO A 186 37.53 30.60 16.68
N PRO A 187 36.54 29.81 17.15
CA PRO A 187 35.23 30.31 17.49
C PRO A 187 35.39 31.47 18.48
N ARG A 188 35.01 32.68 18.07
CA ARG A 188 34.83 33.79 19.03
C ARG A 188 33.80 33.32 20.03
N GLU A 189 34.28 33.07 21.24
CA GLU A 189 33.56 32.62 22.42
C GLU A 189 32.34 33.54 22.63
N LYS A 190 31.15 33.06 22.22
CA LYS A 190 29.91 33.75 22.54
C LYS A 190 29.69 33.58 24.05
N PRO A 191 29.39 34.65 24.79
CA PRO A 191 29.14 34.57 26.23
C PRO A 191 28.06 33.54 26.52
N GLU A 192 28.42 32.61 27.40
CA GLU A 192 27.63 31.48 27.83
C GLU A 192 26.27 31.98 28.40
N PRO A 193 25.13 31.60 27.80
CA PRO A 193 23.84 31.97 28.37
C PRO A 193 23.63 31.24 29.71
N PRO A 194 23.00 31.89 30.70
CA PRO A 194 22.86 31.36 32.05
C PRO A 194 22.17 29.99 32.03
N ARG A 195 22.86 28.99 32.61
CA ARG A 195 22.36 27.64 32.85
C ARG A 195 20.95 27.68 33.44
N LYS A 196 19.95 27.35 32.62
CA LYS A 196 18.60 27.04 33.11
C LYS A 196 18.69 25.78 33.96
N LYS A 197 18.22 25.89 35.21
CA LYS A 197 18.06 24.76 36.13
C LYS A 197 17.26 23.65 35.45
N PRO A 198 17.62 22.37 35.65
CA PRO A 198 16.87 21.26 35.08
C PRO A 198 15.42 21.32 35.53
N ALA A 199 14.50 21.31 34.56
CA ALA A 199 13.08 21.26 34.81
C ALA A 199 12.75 19.93 35.52
N VAL A 200 11.98 20.05 36.61
CA VAL A 200 11.39 18.90 37.30
C VAL A 200 10.60 18.08 36.28
N PRO A 201 10.82 16.76 36.17
CA PRO A 201 10.08 15.91 35.24
C PRO A 201 8.58 15.99 35.58
N GLN A 202 7.80 16.48 34.63
CA GLN A 202 6.34 16.48 34.75
C GLN A 202 5.84 15.03 34.73
N PRO A 203 4.80 14.71 35.52
CA PRO A 203 4.19 13.38 35.52
C PRO A 203 3.66 13.06 34.12
N VAL A 204 4.06 11.90 33.61
CA VAL A 204 3.61 11.39 32.31
C VAL A 204 2.11 11.13 32.39
N PRO A 205 1.27 11.73 31.52
CA PRO A 205 -0.15 11.43 31.50
C PRO A 205 -0.37 9.95 31.13
N PRO A 206 -1.41 9.30 31.68
CA PRO A 206 -1.69 7.89 31.41
C PRO A 206 -1.91 7.66 29.91
N LEU A 207 -1.28 6.60 29.38
CA LEU A 207 -1.26 6.23 27.96
C LEU A 207 -2.63 5.76 27.43
N PHE A 208 -3.64 5.64 28.30
CA PHE A 208 -4.97 5.19 27.92
C PHE A 208 -6.05 6.03 28.63
N PRO A 209 -7.00 6.61 27.88
CA PRO A 209 -8.18 7.20 28.49
C PRO A 209 -9.02 6.09 29.17
N PRO A 210 -9.68 6.37 30.30
CA PRO A 210 -10.58 5.42 30.94
C PRO A 210 -11.72 5.03 29.97
N PRO A 211 -12.13 3.76 29.95
CA PRO A 211 -13.25 3.32 29.12
C PRO A 211 -14.55 3.91 29.68
N GLY A 212 -15.07 4.99 29.09
CA GLY A 212 -16.29 5.60 29.59
C GLY A 212 -16.89 6.79 28.85
N GLU A 213 -16.15 7.53 28.03
CA GLU A 213 -16.72 8.69 27.31
C GLU A 213 -16.50 8.55 25.80
N VAL A 214 -17.58 8.19 25.10
CA VAL A 214 -17.68 8.34 23.64
C VAL A 214 -18.34 9.69 23.39
N PRO A 215 -17.60 10.77 23.11
CA PRO A 215 -18.21 12.04 22.72
C PRO A 215 -18.98 11.87 21.41
N GLY A 216 -20.18 12.47 21.40
CA GLY A 216 -21.25 12.24 20.44
C GLY A 216 -20.84 12.22 18.97
N ILE A 217 -21.22 11.13 18.31
CA ILE A 217 -21.24 11.01 16.87
C ILE A 217 -22.41 11.87 16.36
N THR A 218 -22.11 13.11 15.95
CA THR A 218 -23.01 13.86 15.07
C THR A 218 -22.99 13.21 13.68
N PRO A 219 -24.15 12.87 13.08
CA PRO A 219 -24.19 12.32 11.73
C PRO A 219 -23.65 13.33 10.72
N PRO A 220 -22.94 12.87 9.66
CA PRO A 220 -22.41 13.76 8.64
C PRO A 220 -23.54 14.43 7.85
N SER A 221 -23.41 15.74 7.71
CA SER A 221 -24.27 16.62 6.91
C SER A 221 -24.37 16.16 5.45
N PRO A 222 -25.54 16.25 4.80
CA PRO A 222 -25.71 15.89 3.40
C PRO A 222 -24.98 16.88 2.48
N TRP A 223 -24.05 16.37 1.68
CA TRP A 223 -23.32 17.14 0.66
C TRP A 223 -24.27 17.70 -0.41
N PRO A 224 -24.23 19.01 -0.72
CA PRO A 224 -24.80 19.56 -1.94
C PRO A 224 -23.71 19.60 -3.01
N GLY A 225 -23.88 18.85 -4.09
CA GLY A 225 -22.93 18.91 -5.20
C GLY A 225 -23.30 18.00 -6.35
N LYS A 226 -24.06 18.55 -7.32
CA LYS A 226 -24.34 17.90 -8.60
C LYS A 226 -23.01 17.53 -9.30
N PRO A 227 -22.87 16.32 -9.88
CA PRO A 227 -21.72 16.02 -10.72
C PRO A 227 -21.79 16.85 -12.01
N GLY A 228 -20.82 17.75 -12.19
CA GLY A 228 -20.55 18.37 -13.49
C GLY A 228 -20.15 17.31 -14.51
N LYS A 229 -20.60 17.49 -15.76
CA LYS A 229 -20.21 16.66 -16.91
C LYS A 229 -18.68 16.59 -16.98
N VAL A 230 -18.13 15.38 -16.92
CA VAL A 230 -16.72 15.12 -17.19
C VAL A 230 -16.61 14.83 -18.68
N ASP A 231 -15.93 15.73 -19.41
CA ASP A 231 -15.55 15.50 -20.79
C ASP A 231 -14.59 14.32 -20.87
N THR A 232 -14.97 13.32 -21.67
CA THR A 232 -14.15 12.15 -22.00
C THR A 232 -12.92 12.57 -22.81
N PRO A 233 -11.68 12.26 -22.39
CA PRO A 233 -10.51 12.43 -23.23
C PRO A 233 -10.49 11.38 -24.35
N GLY A 234 -10.22 11.84 -25.57
CA GLY A 234 -10.18 11.02 -26.79
C GLY A 234 -9.05 9.97 -26.80
N PRO A 235 -9.10 9.04 -27.76
CA PRO A 235 -8.18 7.91 -27.84
C PRO A 235 -6.75 8.35 -28.19
N TRP A 236 -5.77 7.78 -27.46
CA TRP A 236 -4.34 8.00 -27.70
C TRP A 236 -3.88 7.38 -29.04
N PRO A 237 -2.96 8.03 -29.78
CA PRO A 237 -2.40 7.49 -31.00
C PRO A 237 -1.47 6.31 -30.70
N ARG A 238 -1.65 5.20 -31.45
CA ARG A 238 -0.71 4.08 -31.49
C ARG A 238 0.54 4.50 -32.27
N LYS A 239 1.71 4.20 -31.73
CA LYS A 239 2.96 4.09 -32.50
C LYS A 239 3.24 2.61 -32.72
#